data_AF-A0A9P6GKX3-F1
#
_entry.id   AF-A0A9P6GKX3-F1
#
_cell.length_a   1.000
_cell.length_b   1.000
_cell.length_c   1.000
_cell.angle_alpha   90.00
_cell.angle_beta   90.00
_cell.angle_gamma   90.00
#
_symmetry.space_group_name_H-M   'P 1'
#
loop_
_entity.id
_entity.type
_entity.pdbx_description
1 polymer ?
#
loop_
_entity_poly.entity_id
_entity_poly.type
_entity_poly.pdbx_seq_one_letter_code
_entity_poly.pdbx_strand_id
1 'polypeptide(L)' 'MRHPAAPAVIAFLLGLLAFFLLWGKLRGDGHHEGNPHPDDVPPKVEEEAVHAEGSVDDEEAGEG' A
#
# COMPACT_ATOMS: atom_id res chain seq x y z
N MET A 1 23.27 33.52 -23.29
CA MET A 1 23.09 34.35 -22.07
C MET A 1 22.93 33.40 -20.89
N ARG A 2 23.82 33.45 -19.90
CA ARG A 2 23.79 32.53 -18.75
C ARG A 2 22.66 33.01 -17.84
N HIS A 3 21.65 32.19 -17.59
CA HIS A 3 20.53 32.60 -16.76
C HIS A 3 21.03 32.80 -15.31
N PRO A 4 21.04 34.03 -14.77
CA PRO A 4 21.62 34.29 -13.45
C PRO A 4 20.86 33.57 -12.32
N ALA A 5 19.59 33.24 -12.56
CA ALA A 5 18.75 32.52 -11.61
C ALA A 5 18.98 31.00 -11.57
N ALA A 6 19.61 30.40 -12.59
CA ALA A 6 19.75 28.94 -12.66
C ALA A 6 20.49 28.33 -11.46
N PRO A 7 21.61 28.90 -10.97
CA PRO A 7 22.29 28.35 -9.79
C PRO A 7 21.44 28.38 -8.52
N ALA A 8 20.67 29.46 -8.32
CA ALA A 8 19.83 29.63 -7.14
C ALA A 8 18.66 28.62 -7.13
N VAL A 9 18.01 28.42 -8.29
CA VAL A 9 16.93 27.44 -8.42
C VAL A 9 17.46 26.03 -8.18
N ILE A 10 18.63 25.67 -8.75
CA ILE A 10 19.24 24.36 -8.54
C ILE A 10 19.53 24.13 -7.05
N ALA A 11 20.14 25.10 -6.37
CA ALA A 11 20.44 24.99 -4.94
C ALA A 11 19.17 24.80 -4.09
N PHE A 12 18.10 25.53 -4.42
CA PHE A 12 16.81 25.40 -3.75
C PHE A 12 16.21 24.01 -3.96
N LEU A 13 16.19 23.51 -5.20
CA LEU A 13 15.66 22.19 -5.52
C LEU A 13 16.44 21.06 -4.82
N LEU A 14 17.77 21.18 -4.76
CA LEU A 14 18.61 20.22 -4.04
C LEU A 14 18.36 20.26 -2.53
N GLY A 15 18.20 21.44 -1.94
CA GLY A 15 17.84 21.58 -0.53
C GLY A 15 16.47 20.98 -0.21
N LEU A 16 15.50 21.21 -1.09
CA LEU A 16 14.14 20.70 -0.95
C LEU A 16 14.11 19.17 -1.10
N LEU A 17 14.88 18.61 -2.04
CA LEU A 17 15.07 17.17 -2.19
C LEU A 17 15.69 16.54 -0.93
N ALA A 18 16.78 17.12 -0.42
CA ALA A 18 17.44 16.62 0.78
C ALA A 18 16.50 16.66 2.00
N PHE A 19 15.69 17.72 2.12
CA PHE A 19 14.67 17.83 3.15
C PHE A 19 13.64 16.69 3.08
N PHE A 20 13.10 16.39 1.89
CA PHE A 20 12.12 15.30 1.75
C PHE A 20 12.72 13.92 2.04
N LEU A 21 13.96 13.67 1.65
CA LEU A 21 14.65 12.41 1.97
C LEU A 21 14.83 12.24 3.48
N LEU A 22 15.27 13.30 4.17
CA LEU A 22 15.42 13.28 5.62
C LEU A 22 14.07 13.14 6.33
N TRP A 23 13.06 13.87 5.86
CA TRP A 23 11.70 13.82 6.40
C TRP A 23 11.06 12.44 6.23
N GLY A 24 11.18 11.83 5.04
CA GLY A 24 10.69 10.47 4.79
C GLY A 24 11.36 9.45 5.67
N LYS A 25 12.69 9.57 5.87
CA LYS A 25 13.43 8.69 6.77
C LYS A 25 13.02 8.87 8.24
N LEU A 26 12.71 10.10 8.67
CA LEU A 26 12.26 10.39 10.03
C LEU A 26 10.83 9.94 10.29
N ARG A 27 9.93 10.07 9.31
CA ARG A 27 8.54 9.62 9.46
C ARG A 27 8.44 8.11 9.65
N GLY A 28 9.46 7.38 9.24
CA GLY A 28 9.41 5.93 9.15
C GLY A 28 8.41 5.58 8.07
N ASP A 29 8.88 5.04 6.95
CA ASP A 29 8.00 4.25 6.11
C ASP A 29 7.64 3.03 6.98
N GLY A 30 6.55 3.16 7.74
CA GLY A 30 6.05 2.11 8.61
C GLY A 30 5.89 0.91 7.71
N HIS A 31 6.68 -0.14 7.99
CA HIS A 31 6.79 -1.34 7.18
C HIS A 31 5.44 -1.59 6.54
N HIS A 32 5.37 -1.41 5.21
CA HIS A 32 4.29 -1.99 4.44
C HIS A 32 4.52 -3.49 4.53
N GLU A 33 4.21 -4.05 5.70
CA GLU A 33 3.75 -5.41 5.83
C GLU A 33 2.67 -5.48 4.75
N GLY A 34 3.01 -6.16 3.65
CA GLY A 34 2.07 -6.39 2.57
C GLY A 34 0.80 -7.01 3.16
N ASN A 35 -0.24 -7.16 2.34
CA ASN A 35 -1.49 -7.77 2.78
C ASN A 35 -1.20 -8.95 3.72
N PRO A 36 -1.53 -8.84 5.04
CA PRO A 36 -1.10 -9.80 6.04
C PRO A 36 -1.42 -11.20 5.55
N HIS A 37 -0.50 -12.16 5.74
CA HIS A 37 -0.83 -13.51 5.36
C HIS A 37 -2.09 -13.91 6.16
N PRO A 38 -3.07 -14.63 5.58
CA PRO A 38 -4.25 -15.09 6.31
C PRO A 38 -3.93 -15.79 7.63
N ASP A 39 -2.72 -16.35 7.78
CA ASP A 39 -2.23 -16.97 9.01
C ASP A 39 -1.77 -15.96 10.09
N ASP A 40 -1.51 -14.70 9.73
CA ASP A 40 -1.09 -13.62 10.62
C ASP A 40 -2.28 -12.81 11.18
N VAL A 41 -3.49 -13.03 10.65
CA VAL A 41 -4.72 -12.40 11.14
C VAL A 41 -5.38 -13.34 12.14
N PRO A 42 -5.66 -12.92 13.40
CA PRO A 42 -6.40 -13.76 14.32
C PRO A 42 -7.75 -14.14 13.71
N PRO A 43 -8.21 -15.41 13.87
CA PRO A 43 -9.45 -15.85 13.28
C PRO A 43 -10.56 -14.89 13.69
N LYS A 44 -11.22 -14.28 12.70
CA LYS A 44 -12.41 -13.46 12.94
C LYS A 44 -13.45 -14.39 13.54
N VAL A 45 -13.69 -14.27 14.84
CA VAL A 45 -14.78 -14.96 15.52
C VAL A 45 -16.06 -14.51 14.80
N GLU A 46 -16.77 -15.49 14.27
CA GLU A 46 -17.90 -15.35 13.36
C GLU A 46 -18.97 -14.37 13.87
N GLU A 47 -18.97 -13.14 13.37
CA GLU A 47 -20.17 -12.27 13.36
C GLU A 47 -20.76 -12.14 11.94
N GLU A 48 -20.38 -13.02 11.02
CA GLU A 48 -20.90 -13.08 9.64
C GLU A 48 -21.58 -14.43 9.36
N ALA A 49 -22.44 -14.89 10.27
CA ALA A 49 -23.44 -15.93 9.99
C ALA A 49 -24.81 -15.34 9.58
N VAL A 50 -24.84 -14.05 9.22
CA VAL A 50 -26.05 -13.36 8.74
C VAL A 50 -25.66 -12.59 7.48
N HIS A 51 -26.06 -13.08 6.31
CA HIS A 51 -25.82 -12.55 4.95
C HIS A 51 -24.73 -13.24 4.11
N ALA A 52 -24.97 -14.48 3.73
CA ALA A 52 -24.50 -14.99 2.43
C ALA A 52 -25.38 -16.16 1.95
N GLU A 53 -26.69 -15.95 1.85
CA GLU A 53 -27.45 -16.69 0.83
C GLU A 53 -27.08 -16.08 -0.53
N GLY A 54 -26.55 -16.91 -1.43
CA GLY A 54 -26.53 -16.62 -2.86
C GLY A 54 -25.14 -16.46 -3.48
N SER A 55 -24.56 -17.55 -3.94
CA SER A 55 -24.14 -17.66 -5.36
C SER A 55 -23.89 -19.14 -5.70
N VAL A 56 -24.55 -19.54 -6.77
CA VAL A 56 -24.49 -20.83 -7.46
C VAL A 56 -23.24 -20.87 -8.34
N ASP A 57 -22.67 -22.08 -8.50
CA ASP A 57 -21.77 -22.62 -9.55
C ASP A 57 -20.75 -23.53 -8.84
N ASP A 58 -20.45 -24.79 -9.17
CA ASP A 58 -20.67 -25.65 -10.33
C ASP A 58 -20.27 -27.07 -9.84
N GLU A 59 -21.10 -28.10 -9.97
CA GLU A 59 -20.63 -29.50 -9.88
C GLU A 59 -21.22 -30.31 -11.04
N GLU A 60 -20.42 -30.40 -12.09
CA GLU A 60 -20.47 -31.42 -13.11
C GLU A 60 -20.08 -32.78 -12.50
N ALA A 61 -21.01 -33.74 -12.49
CA ALA A 61 -20.70 -35.17 -12.48
C ALA A 61 -21.91 -35.95 -12.99
N GLY A 62 -21.91 -36.26 -14.28
CA GLY A 62 -22.73 -37.33 -14.81
C GLY A 62 -22.14 -38.68 -14.41
N GLU A 63 -22.98 -39.62 -13.96
CA GLU A 63 -22.80 -41.06 -14.10
C GLU A 63 -24.08 -41.78 -13.63
N GLY A 64 -24.66 -42.63 -14.48
CA GLY A 64 -25.75 -43.56 -14.14
C GLY A 64 -26.86 -43.67 -15.19
#